data_AF-A0A428DFL2-F1
#
_entry.id   AF-A0A428DFL2-F1
#
_cell.length_a   1.000
_cell.length_b   1.000
_cell.length_c   1.000
_cell.angle_alpha   90.00
_cell.angle_beta   90.00
_cell.angle_gamma   90.00
#
_symmetry.space_group_name_H-M   'P 1'
#
loop_
_entity.id
_entity.type
_entity.pdbx_description
1 polymer ?
#
loop_
_entity_poly.entity_id
_entity_poly.type
_entity_poly.pdbx_seq_one_letter_code
_entity_poly.pdbx_strand_id
1 'polypeptide(L)'
;MAQISTSLIKFLLVYDISKLDDNKIIKTLQDNLSKENLAIPYDYIADYVYQNENSNELNEKLNKNIDYLSTTIEADDTARKSILDKNLKKISSNYSLSQVQKSYISKVAREVEQGLKNVNTQLNQVNTLLQGAQKQSEDSNKILEEAQTQLNQVNTLLQGAQKQSEDSNKILKVVQKQSNEIEQTKSSIYTDFIAILGIFSAFVFVMFGGIDIARAVFDIGDDLLNMDLSRMITISCLMLIGVITLLYSLLLWIARITNKEIGRCMSSKCEVRCEHKWKHLFLRHSFYFSLIIILAIITFISYNYR
;
A
#
# COMPACT_ATOMS: atom_id res chain seq x y z
N MET A 1 0.30 74.95 -59.21
CA MET A 1 -0.23 73.73 -59.86
C MET A 1 -1.74 73.88 -59.96
N ALA A 2 -2.33 73.68 -61.14
CA ALA A 2 -3.79 73.66 -61.27
C ALA A 2 -4.29 72.33 -60.70
N GLN A 3 -5.17 72.36 -59.70
CA GLN A 3 -5.85 71.17 -59.18
C GLN A 3 -7.25 71.09 -59.79
N ILE A 4 -7.65 69.92 -60.25
CA ILE A 4 -9.03 69.73 -60.71
C ILE A 4 -9.98 69.72 -59.52
N SER A 5 -11.11 70.42 -59.68
CA SER A 5 -12.17 70.43 -58.67
C SER A 5 -12.70 69.02 -58.41
N THR A 6 -12.86 68.66 -57.14
CA THR A 6 -13.48 67.39 -56.72
C THR A 6 -14.90 67.27 -57.24
N SER A 7 -15.62 68.38 -57.46
CA SER A 7 -16.94 68.38 -58.10
C SER A 7 -16.92 67.90 -59.55
N LEU A 8 -15.86 68.22 -60.31
CA LEU A 8 -15.70 67.74 -61.69
C LEU A 8 -15.34 66.25 -61.73
N ILE A 9 -14.52 65.79 -60.78
CA ILE A 9 -14.22 64.37 -60.61
C ILE A 9 -15.47 63.60 -60.17
N LYS A 10 -16.23 64.11 -59.20
CA LYS A 10 -17.53 63.56 -58.83
C LYS A 10 -18.43 63.44 -60.04
N PHE A 11 -18.46 64.46 -60.89
CA PHE A 11 -19.27 64.45 -62.09
C PHE A 11 -18.89 63.30 -63.03
N LEU A 12 -17.58 63.15 -63.25
CA LEU A 12 -16.99 62.08 -64.05
C LEU A 12 -17.23 60.66 -63.49
N LEU A 13 -17.28 60.52 -62.16
CA LEU A 13 -17.47 59.22 -61.51
C LEU A 13 -18.95 58.84 -61.32
N VAL A 14 -19.83 59.81 -61.09
CA VAL A 14 -21.22 59.59 -60.66
C VAL A 14 -22.21 59.66 -61.82
N TYR A 15 -22.01 60.48 -62.85
CA TYR A 15 -22.99 60.70 -63.92
C TYR A 15 -22.59 59.97 -65.21
N ASP A 16 -23.57 59.66 -66.04
CA ASP A 16 -23.35 59.12 -67.39
C ASP A 16 -23.27 60.31 -68.35
N ILE A 17 -22.05 60.68 -68.74
CA ILE A 17 -21.81 61.92 -69.49
C ILE A 17 -22.37 61.81 -70.91
N SER A 18 -22.45 60.61 -71.47
CA SER A 18 -22.98 60.36 -72.80
C SER A 18 -24.48 60.67 -72.95
N LYS A 19 -25.20 60.75 -71.82
CA LYS A 19 -26.65 61.04 -71.77
C LYS A 19 -26.97 62.50 -71.46
N LEU A 20 -25.96 63.35 -71.31
CA LEU A 20 -26.14 64.77 -71.04
C LEU A 20 -26.15 65.53 -72.36
N ASP A 21 -27.28 66.17 -72.67
CA ASP A 21 -27.46 67.00 -73.87
C ASP A 21 -26.79 68.40 -73.76
N ASP A 22 -25.86 68.57 -72.81
CA ASP A 22 -25.25 69.85 -72.47
C ASP A 22 -23.77 69.89 -72.91
N ASN A 23 -23.57 70.29 -74.16
CA ASN A 23 -22.26 70.53 -74.77
C ASN A 23 -21.38 71.51 -73.96
N LYS A 24 -21.96 72.40 -73.15
CA LYS A 24 -21.21 73.35 -72.33
C LYS A 24 -20.49 72.65 -71.18
N ILE A 25 -21.13 71.65 -70.57
CA ILE A 25 -20.54 70.87 -69.47
C ILE A 25 -19.43 69.97 -69.99
N ILE A 26 -19.64 69.31 -71.14
CA ILE A 26 -18.64 68.46 -71.81
C ILE A 26 -17.39 69.28 -72.16
N LYS A 27 -17.57 70.46 -72.77
CA LYS A 27 -16.49 71.38 -73.10
C LYS A 27 -15.74 71.86 -71.85
N THR A 28 -16.46 72.17 -70.78
CA THR A 28 -15.87 72.57 -69.48
C THR A 28 -15.02 71.45 -68.87
N LEU A 29 -15.47 70.19 -68.93
CA LEU A 29 -14.71 69.03 -68.46
C LEU A 29 -13.44 68.85 -69.28
N GLN A 30 -13.55 68.90 -70.62
CA GLN A 30 -12.40 68.80 -71.52
C GLN A 30 -11.39 69.93 -71.29
N ASP A 31 -11.85 71.18 -71.16
CA ASP A 31 -10.98 72.35 -70.91
C ASP A 31 -10.21 72.23 -69.59
N ASN A 32 -10.85 71.71 -68.54
CA ASN A 32 -10.21 71.55 -67.23
C ASN A 32 -9.28 70.34 -67.17
N LEU A 33 -9.64 69.24 -67.83
CA LEU A 33 -8.85 68.01 -67.86
C LEU A 33 -7.68 68.06 -68.86
N SER A 34 -7.70 68.98 -69.83
CA SER A 34 -6.61 69.20 -70.79
C SER A 34 -5.54 70.18 -70.29
N LYS A 35 -5.59 70.60 -69.02
CA LYS A 35 -4.57 71.47 -68.42
C LYS A 35 -3.26 70.70 -68.20
N GLU A 36 -2.14 71.31 -68.57
CA GLU A 36 -0.82 70.77 -68.26
C GLU A 36 -0.58 70.72 -66.75
N ASN A 37 0.15 69.69 -66.31
CA ASN A 37 0.54 69.48 -64.91
C ASN A 37 -0.66 69.52 -63.93
N LEU A 38 -1.81 69.00 -64.37
CA LEU A 38 -3.02 68.89 -63.53
C LEU A 38 -2.79 67.94 -62.35
N ALA A 39 -3.04 68.45 -61.14
CA ALA A 39 -3.06 67.64 -59.92
C ALA A 39 -4.41 66.96 -59.78
N ILE A 40 -4.39 65.62 -59.73
CA ILE A 40 -5.58 64.77 -59.58
C ILE A 40 -5.84 64.52 -58.09
N PRO A 41 -7.07 64.70 -57.57
CA PRO A 41 -7.40 64.45 -56.17
C PRO A 41 -7.55 62.95 -55.90
N TYR A 42 -6.43 62.25 -55.70
CA TYR A 42 -6.43 60.80 -55.50
C TYR A 42 -7.20 60.35 -54.25
N ASP A 43 -7.12 61.10 -53.16
CA ASP A 43 -7.82 60.79 -51.91
C ASP A 43 -9.35 60.77 -52.09
N TYR A 44 -9.88 61.71 -52.87
CA TYR A 44 -11.32 61.78 -53.17
C TYR A 44 -11.78 60.57 -54.00
N ILE A 45 -10.97 60.17 -54.98
CA ILE A 45 -11.26 59.00 -55.82
C ILE A 45 -11.22 57.73 -54.96
N ALA A 46 -10.22 57.60 -54.08
CA ALA A 46 -10.13 56.49 -53.16
C ALA A 46 -11.35 56.44 -52.23
N ASP A 47 -11.69 57.52 -51.53
CA ASP A 47 -12.87 57.58 -50.66
C ASP A 47 -14.16 57.20 -51.41
N TYR A 48 -14.36 57.72 -52.62
CA TYR A 48 -15.49 57.35 -53.46
C TYR A 48 -15.55 55.83 -53.72
N VAL A 49 -14.42 55.20 -54.05
CA VAL A 49 -14.34 53.74 -54.23
C VAL A 49 -14.63 52.99 -52.93
N TYR A 50 -14.09 53.43 -51.80
CA TYR A 50 -14.35 52.77 -50.51
C TYR A 50 -15.81 52.85 -50.08
N GLN A 51 -16.53 53.93 -50.42
CA GLN A 51 -17.95 54.09 -50.06
C GLN A 51 -18.93 53.46 -51.07
N ASN A 52 -18.61 53.45 -52.37
CA ASN A 52 -19.61 53.19 -53.42
C ASN A 52 -19.34 51.95 -54.28
N GLU A 53 -18.10 51.45 -54.34
CA GLU A 53 -17.75 50.30 -55.20
C GLU A 53 -17.93 48.97 -54.45
N ASN A 54 -18.84 48.13 -54.93
CA ASN A 54 -19.05 46.77 -54.39
C ASN A 54 -18.53 45.67 -55.34
N SER A 55 -17.84 46.04 -56.42
CA SER A 55 -17.46 45.14 -57.52
C SER A 55 -15.94 45.14 -57.78
N ASN A 56 -15.44 44.02 -58.33
CA ASN A 56 -14.07 43.88 -58.86
C ASN A 56 -14.00 44.22 -60.37
N GLU A 57 -15.11 44.62 -60.99
CA GLU A 57 -15.15 44.94 -62.42
C GLU A 57 -14.60 46.34 -62.69
N LEU A 58 -13.92 46.48 -63.85
CA LEU A 58 -13.55 47.75 -64.43
C LEU A 58 -14.77 48.68 -64.39
N ASN A 59 -14.64 49.87 -63.79
CA ASN A 59 -15.74 50.82 -63.70
C ASN A 59 -16.24 51.20 -65.10
N GLU A 60 -17.26 50.48 -65.56
CA GLU A 60 -17.83 50.63 -66.89
C GLU A 60 -18.28 52.06 -67.13
N LYS A 61 -18.75 52.74 -66.08
CA LYS A 61 -19.25 54.11 -66.16
C LYS A 61 -18.14 55.11 -66.37
N LEU A 62 -17.06 55.01 -65.60
CA LEU A 62 -15.86 55.83 -65.79
C LEU A 62 -15.23 55.59 -67.16
N ASN A 63 -15.11 54.33 -67.58
CA ASN A 63 -14.54 53.99 -68.88
C ASN A 63 -15.40 54.53 -70.04
N LYS A 64 -16.72 54.35 -69.99
CA LYS A 64 -17.66 54.94 -70.96
C LYS A 64 -17.52 56.47 -71.01
N ASN A 65 -17.40 57.12 -69.85
CA ASN A 65 -17.20 58.56 -69.77
C ASN A 65 -15.84 59.02 -70.34
N ILE A 66 -14.78 58.26 -70.09
CA ILE A 66 -13.43 58.52 -70.64
C ILE A 66 -13.48 58.42 -72.17
N ASP A 67 -14.02 57.32 -72.70
CA ASP A 67 -14.12 57.08 -74.13
C ASP A 67 -14.95 58.17 -74.83
N TYR A 68 -16.06 58.58 -74.22
CA TYR A 68 -16.89 59.66 -74.74
C TYR A 68 -16.15 61.01 -74.76
N LEU A 69 -15.40 61.34 -73.70
CA LEU A 69 -14.63 62.60 -73.63
C LEU A 69 -13.48 62.63 -74.64
N SER A 70 -12.80 61.50 -74.86
CA SER A 70 -11.67 61.36 -75.79
C SER A 70 -12.07 61.30 -77.26
N THR A 71 -13.29 60.84 -77.58
CA THR A 71 -13.83 60.79 -78.96
C THR A 71 -14.46 62.10 -79.42
N THR A 72 -14.86 62.98 -78.49
CA THR A 72 -15.56 64.24 -78.79
C THR A 72 -14.61 65.44 -79.02
N ILE A 73 -13.29 65.23 -79.05
CA ILE A 73 -12.30 66.28 -79.38
C ILE A 73 -12.11 66.38 -80.91
N GLU A 74 -12.05 67.60 -81.45
CA GLU A 74 -11.77 67.88 -82.86
C GLU A 74 -10.45 67.22 -83.33
N ALA A 75 -10.46 66.61 -84.52
CA ALA A 75 -9.37 65.77 -85.02
C ALA A 75 -8.02 66.49 -85.22
N ASP A 76 -8.00 67.83 -85.22
CA ASP A 76 -6.81 68.65 -85.48
C ASP A 76 -6.03 69.04 -84.20
N ASP A 77 -6.63 68.91 -83.00
CA ASP A 77 -5.98 69.29 -81.73
C ASP A 77 -5.33 68.08 -81.02
N THR A 78 -4.28 67.57 -81.66
CA THR A 78 -3.54 66.37 -81.20
C THR A 78 -2.86 66.59 -79.84
N ALA A 79 -2.39 67.81 -79.57
CA ALA A 79 -1.69 68.14 -78.32
C ALA A 79 -2.65 68.14 -77.12
N ARG A 80 -3.81 68.78 -77.25
CA ARG A 80 -4.84 68.80 -76.21
C ARG A 80 -5.39 67.41 -75.92
N LYS A 81 -5.63 66.61 -76.96
CA LYS A 81 -6.07 65.21 -76.82
C LYS A 81 -5.08 64.37 -76.02
N SER A 82 -3.78 64.50 -76.30
CA SER A 82 -2.74 63.77 -75.56
C SER A 82 -2.71 64.12 -74.07
N ILE A 83 -2.87 65.40 -73.72
CA ILE A 83 -2.90 65.85 -72.32
C ILE A 83 -4.15 65.33 -71.60
N LEU A 84 -5.32 65.41 -72.26
CA LEU A 84 -6.58 64.87 -71.75
C LEU A 84 -6.45 63.37 -71.44
N ASP A 85 -6.01 62.58 -72.43
CA ASP A 85 -5.87 61.13 -72.29
C ASP A 85 -4.92 60.76 -71.15
N LYS A 86 -3.82 61.51 -70.98
CA LYS A 86 -2.88 61.32 -69.87
C LYS A 86 -3.54 61.57 -68.51
N ASN A 87 -4.34 62.64 -68.38
CA ASN A 87 -5.00 62.97 -67.12
C ASN A 87 -6.19 62.04 -66.82
N LEU A 88 -6.98 61.65 -67.83
CA LEU A 88 -8.02 60.62 -67.70
C LEU A 88 -7.42 59.26 -67.32
N LYS A 89 -6.28 58.89 -67.90
CA LYS A 89 -5.55 57.67 -67.54
C LYS A 89 -5.08 57.69 -66.09
N LYS A 90 -4.61 58.82 -65.55
CA LYS A 90 -4.28 58.95 -64.12
C LYS A 90 -5.49 58.72 -63.23
N ILE A 91 -6.65 59.30 -63.58
CA ILE A 91 -7.90 59.11 -62.83
C ILE A 91 -8.33 57.65 -62.86
N SER A 92 -8.38 57.04 -64.05
CA SER A 92 -8.72 55.62 -64.24
C SER A 92 -7.75 54.70 -63.50
N SER A 93 -6.44 54.94 -63.60
CA SER A 93 -5.43 54.12 -62.92
C SER A 93 -5.55 54.21 -61.41
N ASN A 94 -5.79 55.41 -60.85
CA ASN A 94 -5.99 55.57 -59.41
C ASN A 94 -7.30 54.92 -58.93
N TYR A 95 -8.36 55.00 -59.75
CA TYR A 95 -9.63 54.32 -59.47
C TYR A 95 -9.43 52.81 -59.36
N SER A 96 -8.81 52.20 -60.38
CA SER A 96 -8.52 50.76 -60.40
C SER A 96 -7.59 50.36 -59.27
N LEU A 97 -6.57 51.16 -58.95
CA LEU A 97 -5.70 50.91 -57.81
C LEU A 97 -6.49 50.89 -56.49
N SER A 98 -7.38 51.86 -56.30
CA SER A 98 -8.23 51.95 -55.10
C SER A 98 -9.18 50.77 -54.99
N GLN A 99 -9.73 50.27 -56.11
CA GLN A 99 -10.56 49.06 -56.13
C GLN A 99 -9.76 47.83 -55.68
N VAL A 100 -8.55 47.63 -56.25
CA VAL A 100 -7.67 46.52 -55.88
C VAL A 100 -7.28 46.59 -54.40
N GLN A 101 -6.92 47.78 -53.91
CA GLN A 101 -6.60 48.00 -52.50
C GLN A 101 -7.78 47.68 -51.58
N LYS A 102 -8.98 48.18 -51.89
CA LYS A 102 -10.20 47.88 -51.13
C LYS A 102 -10.46 46.37 -51.08
N SER A 103 -10.33 45.69 -52.22
CA SER A 103 -10.53 44.25 -52.33
C SER A 103 -9.55 43.48 -51.45
N TYR A 104 -8.27 43.82 -51.50
CA TYR A 104 -7.24 43.21 -50.66
C TYR A 104 -7.47 43.47 -49.17
N ILE A 105 -7.74 44.71 -48.78
CA ILE A 105 -8.00 45.08 -47.37
C ILE A 105 -9.25 44.38 -46.86
N SER A 106 -10.31 44.31 -47.66
CA SER A 106 -11.55 43.62 -47.28
C SER A 106 -11.33 42.11 -47.11
N LYS A 107 -10.50 41.51 -47.96
CA LYS A 107 -10.11 40.10 -47.83
C LYS A 107 -9.36 39.87 -46.53
N VAL A 108 -8.32 40.66 -46.25
CA VAL A 108 -7.54 40.57 -45.01
C VAL A 108 -8.42 40.80 -43.78
N ALA A 109 -9.31 41.79 -43.82
CA ALA A 109 -10.24 42.06 -42.72
C ALA A 109 -11.17 40.87 -42.42
N ARG A 110 -11.69 40.20 -43.47
CA ARG A 110 -12.52 38.99 -43.32
C ARG A 110 -11.72 37.81 -42.76
N GLU A 111 -10.50 37.62 -43.22
CA GLU A 111 -9.61 36.56 -42.71
C GLU A 111 -9.30 36.78 -41.22
N VAL A 112 -9.04 38.03 -40.82
CA VAL A 112 -8.83 38.42 -39.42
C VAL A 112 -10.10 38.18 -38.59
N GLU A 113 -11.27 38.57 -39.08
CA GLU A 113 -12.55 38.37 -38.38
C GLU A 113 -12.85 36.88 -38.18
N GLN A 114 -12.61 36.06 -39.21
CA GLN A 114 -12.77 34.62 -39.13
C GLN A 114 -11.76 34.00 -38.16
N GLY A 115 -10.50 34.45 -38.19
CA GLY A 115 -9.49 34.06 -37.22
C GLY A 115 -9.91 34.38 -35.78
N LEU A 116 -10.46 35.58 -35.54
CA LEU A 116 -10.94 35.99 -34.22
C LEU A 116 -12.14 35.15 -33.75
N LYS A 117 -13.08 34.82 -34.64
CA LYS A 117 -14.19 33.91 -34.35
C LYS A 117 -13.72 32.51 -33.97
N ASN A 118 -12.69 32.00 -34.65
CA ASN A 118 -12.08 30.72 -34.33
C ASN A 118 -11.38 30.76 -32.96
N VAL A 119 -10.61 31.81 -32.67
CA VAL A 119 -9.97 32.01 -31.37
C VAL A 119 -11.00 32.07 -30.25
N ASN A 120 -12.11 32.79 -30.44
CA ASN A 120 -13.18 32.87 -29.44
C ASN A 120 -13.84 31.50 -29.19
N THR A 121 -14.07 30.72 -30.25
CA THR A 121 -14.57 29.35 -30.13
C THR A 121 -13.61 28.46 -29.35
N GLN A 122 -12.31 28.54 -29.65
CA GLN A 122 -11.26 27.81 -28.93
C GLN A 122 -11.18 28.24 -27.46
N LEU A 123 -11.28 29.53 -27.17
CA LEU A 123 -11.27 30.05 -25.79
C LEU A 123 -12.46 29.49 -24.98
N ASN A 124 -13.64 29.40 -25.59
CA ASN A 124 -14.81 28.79 -24.96
C ASN A 124 -14.59 27.30 -24.68
N GLN A 125 -13.98 26.56 -25.62
CA GLN A 125 -13.61 25.15 -25.40
C GLN A 125 -12.57 24.99 -24.28
N VAL A 126 -11.59 25.89 -24.19
CA VAL A 126 -10.61 25.89 -23.10
C VAL A 126 -11.30 26.14 -21.75
N ASN A 127 -12.25 27.06 -21.68
CA ASN A 127 -13.00 27.34 -20.46
C ASN A 127 -13.82 26.12 -20.01
N THR A 128 -14.48 25.41 -20.92
CA THR A 128 -15.24 24.19 -20.56
C THR A 128 -14.33 23.06 -20.10
N LEU A 129 -13.17 22.88 -20.75
CA LEU A 129 -12.16 21.91 -20.30
C LEU A 129 -11.60 22.27 -18.93
N LEU A 130 -11.36 23.56 -18.65
CA LEU A 130 -10.87 24.03 -17.36
C LEU A 130 -11.88 23.76 -16.24
N GLN A 131 -13.17 24.02 -16.47
CA GLN A 131 -14.23 23.69 -15.51
C GLN A 131 -14.32 22.18 -15.26
N GLY A 132 -14.19 21.35 -16.30
CA GLY A 132 -14.12 19.89 -16.18
C GLY A 132 -12.93 19.43 -15.34
N ALA A 133 -11.75 20.00 -15.58
CA ALA A 133 -10.54 19.69 -14.83
C ALA A 133 -10.64 20.12 -13.35
N GLN A 134 -11.25 21.27 -13.07
CA GLN A 134 -11.50 21.73 -11.70
C GLN A 134 -12.40 20.75 -10.93
N LYS A 135 -13.53 20.37 -11.54
CA LYS A 135 -14.44 19.39 -10.92
C LYS A 135 -13.76 18.04 -10.68
N GLN A 136 -12.98 17.56 -11.65
CA GLN A 136 -12.21 16.32 -11.49
C GLN A 136 -11.17 16.42 -10.36
N SER A 137 -10.55 17.59 -10.17
CA SER A 137 -9.63 17.84 -9.07
C SER A 137 -10.34 17.82 -7.71
N GLU A 138 -11.55 18.38 -7.61
CA GLU A 138 -12.37 18.35 -6.39
C GLU A 138 -12.78 16.92 -6.02
N ASP A 139 -13.26 16.15 -7.02
CA ASP A 139 -13.62 14.73 -6.83
C ASP A 139 -12.40 13.90 -6.38
N SER A 140 -11.22 14.17 -6.95
CA SER A 140 -9.97 13.51 -6.56
C SER A 140 -9.57 13.82 -5.12
N ASN A 141 -9.74 15.08 -4.68
CA ASN A 141 -9.46 15.47 -3.30
C ASN A 141 -10.38 14.76 -2.30
N LYS A 142 -11.66 14.61 -2.63
CA LYS A 142 -12.61 13.87 -1.78
C LYS A 142 -12.21 12.40 -1.63
N ILE A 143 -11.80 11.76 -2.72
CA ILE A 143 -11.30 10.37 -2.68
C ILE A 143 -10.05 10.27 -1.79
N LEU A 144 -9.16 11.27 -1.85
CA LEU A 144 -7.96 11.32 -1.01
C LEU A 144 -8.30 11.41 0.49
N GLU A 145 -9.28 12.25 0.86
CA GLU A 145 -9.77 12.39 2.23
C GLU A 145 -10.40 11.08 2.75
N GLU A 146 -11.20 10.42 1.92
CA GLU A 146 -11.77 9.11 2.23
C GLU A 146 -10.68 8.05 2.42
N ALA A 147 -9.69 8.00 1.53
CA ALA A 147 -8.56 7.08 1.64
C ALA A 147 -7.72 7.32 2.90
N GLN A 148 -7.48 8.59 3.26
CA GLN A 148 -6.76 8.95 4.48
C GLN A 148 -7.53 8.49 5.73
N THR A 149 -8.85 8.62 5.73
CA THR A 149 -9.72 8.16 6.82
C THR A 149 -9.65 6.64 6.96
N GLN A 150 -9.70 5.90 5.85
CA GLN A 150 -9.56 4.44 5.85
C GLN A 150 -8.17 4.00 6.35
N LEU A 151 -7.10 4.68 5.93
CA LEU A 151 -5.74 4.39 6.43
C LEU A 151 -5.63 4.59 7.94
N ASN A 152 -6.24 5.64 8.49
CA ASN A 152 -6.29 5.86 9.93
C ASN A 152 -7.03 4.72 10.64
N GLN A 153 -8.17 4.27 10.11
CA GLN A 153 -8.91 3.12 10.64
C GLN A 153 -8.06 1.83 10.61
N VAL A 154 -7.40 1.53 9.49
CA VAL A 154 -6.51 0.38 9.36
C VAL A 154 -5.37 0.45 10.39
N ASN A 155 -4.76 1.61 10.60
CA ASN A 155 -3.73 1.78 11.61
C ASN A 155 -4.24 1.49 13.03
N THR A 156 -5.45 1.94 13.37
CA THR A 156 -6.05 1.63 14.68
C THR A 156 -6.34 0.14 14.85
N LEU A 157 -6.82 -0.54 13.80
CA LEU A 157 -7.05 -1.97 13.80
C LEU A 157 -5.74 -2.75 13.94
N LEU A 158 -4.68 -2.32 13.24
CA LEU A 158 -3.35 -2.93 13.32
C LEU A 158 -2.77 -2.83 14.73
N GLN A 159 -2.88 -1.66 15.38
CA GLN A 159 -2.47 -1.49 16.78
C GLN A 159 -3.28 -2.39 17.73
N GLY A 160 -4.59 -2.52 17.50
CA GLY A 160 -5.44 -3.45 18.25
C GLY A 160 -4.99 -4.90 18.09
N ALA A 161 -4.74 -5.34 16.85
CA ALA A 161 -4.28 -6.68 16.53
C ALA A 161 -2.89 -6.98 17.13
N GLN A 162 -1.97 -6.01 17.12
CA GLN A 162 -0.66 -6.14 17.77
C GLN A 162 -0.79 -6.36 19.28
N LYS A 163 -1.61 -5.55 19.98
CA LYS A 163 -1.88 -5.76 21.41
C LYS A 163 -2.49 -7.13 21.70
N GLN A 164 -3.48 -7.53 20.90
CA GLN A 164 -4.10 -8.84 21.04
C GLN A 164 -3.09 -9.99 20.82
N SER A 165 -2.17 -9.83 19.87
CA SER A 165 -1.09 -10.80 19.61
C SER A 165 -0.12 -10.89 20.79
N GLU A 166 0.28 -9.76 21.38
CA GLU A 166 1.11 -9.72 22.58
C GLU A 166 0.45 -10.41 23.77
N ASP A 167 -0.84 -10.15 24.01
CA ASP A 167 -1.60 -10.77 25.08
C ASP A 167 -1.79 -12.27 24.85
N SER A 168 -2.05 -12.69 23.61
CA SER A 168 -2.10 -14.10 23.23
C SER A 168 -0.77 -14.80 23.49
N ASN A 169 0.35 -14.15 23.21
CA ASN A 169 1.69 -14.69 23.47
C ASN A 169 1.98 -14.81 24.98
N LYS A 170 1.50 -13.87 25.81
CA LYS A 170 1.58 -13.99 27.27
C LYS A 170 0.77 -15.19 27.78
N ILE A 171 -0.45 -15.36 27.30
CA ILE A 171 -1.31 -16.51 27.65
C ILE A 171 -0.64 -17.81 27.23
N LEU A 172 -0.07 -17.87 26.03
CA LEU A 172 0.61 -19.07 25.52
C LEU A 172 1.80 -19.47 26.41
N LYS A 173 2.58 -18.50 26.92
CA LYS A 173 3.66 -18.76 27.88
C LYS A 173 3.15 -19.30 29.21
N VAL A 174 2.02 -18.78 29.72
CA VAL A 174 1.39 -19.29 30.95
C VAL A 174 0.91 -20.72 30.76
N VAL A 175 0.21 -20.99 29.65
CA VAL A 175 -0.28 -22.33 29.30
C VAL A 175 0.88 -23.32 29.14
N GLN A 176 1.97 -22.91 28.47
CA GLN A 176 3.16 -23.76 28.34
C GLN A 176 3.78 -24.10 29.70
N LYS A 177 3.88 -23.11 30.60
CA LYS A 177 4.41 -23.33 31.95
C LYS A 177 3.52 -24.30 32.73
N GLN A 178 2.21 -24.09 32.71
CA GLN A 178 1.25 -24.96 33.39
C GLN A 178 1.26 -26.38 32.81
N SER A 179 1.40 -26.54 31.49
CA SER A 179 1.53 -27.84 30.83
C SER A 179 2.77 -28.59 31.32
N ASN A 180 3.92 -27.91 31.44
CA ASN A 180 5.15 -28.50 31.95
C ASN A 180 5.00 -28.91 33.43
N GLU A 181 4.35 -28.09 34.26
CA GLU A 181 4.07 -28.42 35.67
C GLU A 181 3.15 -29.65 35.79
N ILE A 182 2.14 -29.78 34.92
CA ILE A 182 1.27 -30.95 34.85
C ILE A 182 2.06 -32.20 34.46
N GLU A 183 2.96 -32.11 33.47
CA GLU A 183 3.79 -33.22 33.04
C GLU A 183 4.71 -33.73 34.16
N GLN A 184 5.36 -32.80 34.88
CA GLN A 184 6.18 -33.13 36.05
C GLN A 184 5.35 -33.78 37.16
N THR A 185 4.17 -33.24 37.46
CA THR A 185 3.26 -33.79 38.48
C THR A 185 2.79 -35.19 38.09
N LYS A 186 2.42 -35.41 36.83
CA LYS A 186 2.05 -36.73 36.30
C LYS A 186 3.19 -37.73 36.46
N SER A 187 4.41 -37.34 36.11
CA SER A 187 5.59 -38.19 36.30
C SER A 187 5.78 -38.59 37.77
N SER A 188 5.70 -37.61 38.69
CA SER A 188 5.80 -37.86 40.13
C SER A 188 4.71 -38.80 40.64
N ILE A 189 3.46 -38.61 40.21
CA ILE A 189 2.32 -39.46 40.58
C ILE A 189 2.56 -40.91 40.14
N TYR A 190 3.05 -41.16 38.93
CA TYR A 190 3.37 -42.53 38.49
C TYR A 190 4.46 -43.17 39.35
N THR A 191 5.51 -42.42 39.70
CA THR A 191 6.56 -42.93 40.60
C THR A 191 5.99 -43.30 41.96
N ASP A 192 5.11 -42.47 42.54
CA ASP A 192 4.47 -42.75 43.82
C ASP A 192 3.47 -43.94 43.72
N PHE A 193 2.75 -44.11 42.61
CA PHE A 193 1.92 -45.30 42.39
C PHE A 193 2.75 -46.59 42.34
N ILE A 194 3.87 -46.59 41.62
CA ILE A 194 4.80 -47.73 41.58
C ILE A 194 5.34 -48.02 43.00
N ALA A 195 5.64 -46.99 43.78
CA ALA A 195 6.05 -47.11 45.18
C ALA A 195 4.99 -47.86 46.01
N ILE A 196 3.75 -47.37 45.97
CA ILE A 196 2.62 -47.90 46.75
C ILE A 196 2.37 -49.36 46.36
N LEU A 197 2.30 -49.67 45.06
CA LEU A 197 2.15 -51.04 44.55
C LEU A 197 3.28 -51.96 45.03
N GLY A 198 4.53 -51.48 45.03
CA GLY A 198 5.67 -52.23 45.55
C GLY A 198 5.53 -52.56 47.03
N ILE A 199 5.13 -51.59 47.86
CA ILE A 199 4.92 -51.79 49.30
C ILE A 199 3.76 -52.76 49.54
N PHE A 200 2.63 -52.59 48.86
CA PHE A 200 1.48 -53.50 48.98
C PHE A 200 1.83 -54.92 48.57
N SER A 201 2.55 -55.09 47.46
CA SER A 201 3.00 -56.41 46.99
C SER A 201 3.90 -57.09 48.03
N ALA A 202 4.88 -56.37 48.57
CA ALA A 202 5.74 -56.89 49.64
C ALA A 202 4.94 -57.30 50.89
N PHE A 203 3.99 -56.46 51.31
CA PHE A 203 3.11 -56.76 52.45
C PHE A 203 2.29 -58.02 52.22
N VAL A 204 1.66 -58.18 51.06
CA VAL A 204 0.86 -59.35 50.70
C VAL A 204 1.71 -60.62 50.63
N PHE A 205 2.90 -60.56 50.03
CA PHE A 205 3.83 -61.70 49.99
C PHE A 205 4.28 -62.13 51.39
N VAL A 206 4.59 -61.18 52.27
CA VAL A 206 4.97 -61.49 53.65
C VAL A 206 3.79 -62.06 54.43
N MET A 207 2.58 -61.52 54.25
CA MET A 207 1.40 -62.00 54.95
C MET A 207 1.06 -63.44 54.55
N PHE A 208 0.96 -63.74 53.26
CA PHE A 208 0.63 -65.10 52.82
C PHE A 208 1.79 -66.08 53.02
N GLY A 209 3.01 -65.69 52.66
CA GLY A 209 4.19 -66.54 52.86
C GLY A 209 4.50 -66.79 54.33
N GLY A 210 4.30 -65.79 55.20
CA GLY A 210 4.50 -65.92 56.64
C GLY A 210 3.46 -66.84 57.30
N ILE A 211 2.21 -66.82 56.84
CA ILE A 211 1.17 -67.73 57.33
C ILE A 211 1.46 -69.18 56.91
N ASP A 212 1.88 -69.42 55.66
CA ASP A 212 2.21 -70.77 55.19
C ASP A 212 3.42 -71.36 55.93
N ILE A 213 4.43 -70.54 56.21
CA ILE A 213 5.57 -70.93 57.05
C ILE A 213 5.11 -71.23 58.48
N ALA A 214 4.26 -70.40 59.07
CA ALA A 214 3.75 -70.62 60.42
C ALA A 214 2.97 -71.95 60.50
N ARG A 215 2.12 -72.25 59.51
CA ARG A 215 1.42 -73.53 59.42
C ARG A 215 2.39 -74.71 59.35
N ALA A 216 3.39 -74.64 58.48
CA ALA A 216 4.39 -75.70 58.36
C ALA A 216 5.16 -75.95 59.67
N VAL A 217 5.46 -74.91 60.46
CA VAL A 217 6.11 -75.06 61.77
C VAL A 217 5.20 -75.74 62.78
N PHE A 218 3.91 -75.40 62.81
CA PHE A 218 2.94 -76.07 63.69
C PHE A 218 2.74 -77.54 63.28
N ASP A 219 2.67 -77.84 61.99
CA ASP A 219 2.52 -79.21 61.49
C ASP A 219 3.75 -80.08 61.80
N ILE A 220 4.97 -79.51 61.78
CA ILE A 220 6.21 -80.20 62.21
C ILE A 220 6.31 -80.31 63.74
N GLY A 221 5.65 -79.42 64.48
CA GLY A 221 5.66 -79.36 65.94
C GLY A 221 5.08 -80.60 66.63
N ASP A 222 4.13 -81.29 66.00
CA ASP A 222 3.54 -82.54 66.52
C ASP A 222 4.54 -83.71 66.53
N ASP A 223 5.52 -83.73 65.62
CA ASP A 223 6.62 -84.72 65.58
C ASP A 223 7.77 -84.39 66.56
N LEU A 224 7.75 -83.20 67.17
CA LEU A 224 8.87 -82.64 67.94
C LEU A 224 8.80 -82.84 69.46
N LEU A 225 7.84 -83.60 69.98
CA LEU A 225 7.74 -83.90 71.42
C LEU A 225 8.99 -84.60 72.01
N ASN A 226 9.91 -85.08 71.16
CA ASN A 226 11.21 -85.68 71.54
C ASN A 226 12.45 -84.79 71.28
N MET A 227 12.29 -83.52 70.90
CA MET A 227 13.42 -82.60 70.66
C MET A 227 13.60 -81.60 71.82
N ASP A 228 14.87 -81.36 72.21
CA ASP A 228 15.21 -80.35 73.22
C ASP A 228 14.63 -78.98 72.86
N LEU A 229 13.89 -78.36 73.79
CA LEU A 229 13.27 -77.02 73.68
C LEU A 229 14.24 -75.97 73.08
N SER A 230 15.53 -76.07 73.43
CA SER A 230 16.61 -75.23 72.91
C SER A 230 16.71 -75.26 71.38
N ARG A 231 16.63 -76.45 70.75
CA ARG A 231 16.72 -76.61 69.30
C ARG A 231 15.50 -76.02 68.57
N MET A 232 14.31 -76.20 69.13
CA MET A 232 13.07 -75.64 68.55
C MET A 232 13.11 -74.10 68.51
N ILE A 233 13.58 -73.48 69.59
CA ILE A 233 13.74 -72.01 69.65
C ILE A 233 14.77 -71.53 68.63
N THR A 234 15.90 -72.25 68.48
CA THR A 234 16.93 -71.85 67.49
C THR A 234 16.42 -71.92 66.04
N ILE A 235 15.61 -72.91 65.69
CA ILE A 235 15.02 -73.03 64.33
C ILE A 235 14.03 -71.89 64.09
N SER A 236 13.15 -71.59 65.05
CA SER A 236 12.19 -70.48 64.95
C SER A 236 12.89 -69.13 64.82
N CYS A 237 13.94 -68.88 65.59
CA CYS A 237 14.76 -67.67 65.45
C CYS A 237 15.41 -67.57 64.06
N LEU A 238 15.92 -68.68 63.53
CA LEU A 238 16.54 -68.72 62.20
C LEU A 238 15.53 -68.44 61.07
N MET A 239 14.32 -69.00 61.17
CA MET A 239 13.23 -68.71 60.22
C MET A 239 12.79 -67.25 60.29
N LEU A 240 12.69 -66.68 61.49
CA LEU A 240 12.35 -65.26 61.69
C LEU A 240 13.41 -64.32 61.07
N ILE A 241 14.70 -64.67 61.14
CA ILE A 241 15.77 -63.93 60.44
C ILE A 241 15.54 -63.95 58.93
N GLY A 242 15.19 -65.12 58.37
CA GLY A 242 14.88 -65.25 56.94
C GLY A 242 13.78 -64.28 56.51
N VAL A 243 12.68 -64.25 57.26
CA VAL A 243 11.53 -63.37 56.97
C VAL A 243 11.89 -61.88 57.12
N ILE A 244 12.57 -61.49 58.20
CA ILE A 244 13.00 -60.09 58.42
C ILE A 244 13.99 -59.64 57.34
N THR A 245 14.90 -60.52 56.91
CA THR A 245 15.88 -60.24 55.85
C THR A 245 15.21 -60.01 54.49
N LEU A 246 14.21 -60.84 54.18
CA LEU A 246 13.44 -60.73 52.95
C LEU A 246 12.64 -59.41 52.93
N LEU A 247 11.95 -59.09 54.03
CA LEU A 247 11.21 -57.84 54.20
C LEU A 247 12.14 -56.61 54.07
N TYR A 248 13.31 -56.65 54.70
CA TYR A 248 14.30 -55.58 54.60
C TYR A 248 14.82 -55.38 53.18
N SER A 249 15.06 -56.46 52.45
CA SER A 249 15.52 -56.44 51.06
C SER A 249 14.48 -55.83 50.12
N LEU A 250 13.19 -56.16 50.32
CA LEU A 250 12.08 -55.59 49.56
C LEU A 250 11.94 -54.08 49.81
N LEU A 251 12.00 -53.64 51.07
CA LEU A 251 11.97 -52.21 51.41
C LEU A 251 13.15 -51.44 50.80
N LEU A 252 14.35 -52.02 50.80
CA LEU A 252 15.53 -51.41 50.17
C LEU A 252 15.37 -51.31 48.64
N TRP A 253 14.78 -52.32 48.02
CA TRP A 253 14.54 -52.34 46.58
C TRP A 253 13.47 -51.30 46.18
N ILE A 254 12.39 -51.18 46.96
CA ILE A 254 11.36 -50.14 46.79
C ILE A 254 11.97 -48.74 46.95
N ALA A 255 12.80 -48.53 47.96
CA ALA A 255 13.52 -47.27 48.16
C ALA A 255 14.40 -46.90 46.94
N ARG A 256 15.01 -47.90 46.32
CA ARG A 256 15.85 -47.72 45.14
C ARG A 256 15.04 -47.38 43.88
N ILE A 257 13.90 -48.02 43.67
CA ILE A 257 13.01 -47.75 42.52
C ILE A 257 12.33 -46.39 42.62
N THR A 258 11.97 -46.00 43.84
CA THR A 258 11.34 -44.71 44.11
C THR A 258 12.33 -43.54 44.12
N ASN A 259 13.62 -43.82 43.93
CA ASN A 259 14.72 -42.87 44.03
C ASN A 259 14.72 -42.09 45.37
N LYS A 260 14.10 -42.67 46.41
CA LYS A 260 14.07 -42.14 47.76
C LYS A 260 15.15 -42.87 48.56
N GLU A 261 16.30 -42.23 48.70
CA GLU A 261 17.43 -42.80 49.43
C GLU A 261 17.13 -42.94 50.94
N ILE A 262 16.79 -44.15 51.38
CA ILE A 262 16.69 -44.46 52.82
C ILE A 262 18.11 -44.45 53.41
N GLY A 263 18.37 -43.53 54.34
CA GLY A 263 19.65 -43.41 55.07
C GLY A 263 20.66 -42.45 54.45
N ARG A 264 20.25 -41.19 54.17
CA ARG A 264 21.20 -40.11 53.84
C ARG A 264 22.08 -39.77 55.04
N CYS A 265 23.30 -39.33 54.75
CA CYS A 265 24.21 -38.82 55.77
C CYS A 265 23.62 -37.58 56.45
N MET A 266 23.50 -37.58 57.78
CA MET A 266 22.97 -36.46 58.58
C MET A 266 23.94 -35.25 58.67
N SER A 267 25.04 -35.26 57.92
CA SER A 267 26.09 -34.24 57.95
C SER A 267 26.22 -33.53 56.62
N SER A 268 26.20 -32.20 56.65
CA SER A 268 26.29 -31.30 55.49
C SER A 268 27.60 -31.40 54.69
N LYS A 269 28.58 -32.20 55.14
CA LYS A 269 29.88 -32.38 54.47
C LYS A 269 29.98 -33.58 53.53
N CYS A 270 28.89 -34.33 53.31
CA CYS A 270 28.92 -35.59 52.54
C CYS A 270 28.29 -35.50 51.14
N GLU A 271 28.20 -34.31 50.54
CA GLU A 271 27.66 -34.13 49.18
C GLU A 271 28.66 -34.45 48.05
N VAL A 272 29.97 -34.38 48.32
CA VAL A 272 30.98 -34.47 47.24
C VAL A 272 31.90 -35.69 47.34
N ARG A 273 32.24 -36.19 48.54
CA ARG A 273 33.00 -37.44 48.72
C ARG A 273 33.01 -37.92 50.18
N CYS A 274 32.40 -39.06 50.48
CA CYS A 274 32.52 -39.67 51.82
C CYS A 274 33.69 -40.67 51.84
N GLU A 275 34.74 -40.41 52.63
CA GLU A 275 35.93 -41.27 52.73
C GLU A 275 35.68 -42.57 53.54
N HIS A 276 34.57 -42.66 54.27
CA HIS A 276 34.24 -43.81 55.15
C HIS A 276 33.12 -44.69 54.59
N LYS A 277 33.37 -45.33 53.45
CA LYS A 277 32.38 -46.17 52.74
C LYS A 277 31.84 -47.34 53.59
N TRP A 278 32.72 -47.99 54.36
CA TRP A 278 32.37 -49.12 55.24
C TRP A 278 31.61 -48.73 56.50
N LYS A 279 32.01 -47.63 57.15
CA LYS A 279 31.34 -47.12 58.35
C LYS A 279 29.92 -46.62 58.03
N HIS A 280 29.72 -46.05 56.85
CA HIS A 280 28.42 -45.60 56.38
C HIS A 280 27.50 -46.77 55.98
N LEU A 281 28.03 -47.80 55.33
CA LEU A 281 27.28 -49.04 55.07
C LEU A 281 26.81 -49.66 56.39
N PHE A 282 27.69 -49.74 57.39
CA PHE A 282 27.36 -50.28 58.69
C PHE A 282 26.32 -49.43 59.44
N LEU A 283 26.43 -48.09 59.42
CA LEU A 283 25.43 -47.21 60.06
C LEU A 283 24.05 -47.27 59.37
N ARG A 284 24.02 -47.30 58.04
CA ARG A 284 22.78 -47.36 57.24
C ARG A 284 21.99 -48.64 57.48
N HIS A 285 22.70 -49.75 57.68
CA HIS A 285 22.14 -51.07 57.94
C HIS A 285 22.27 -51.48 59.42
N SER A 286 22.56 -50.52 60.31
CA SER A 286 22.94 -50.79 61.71
C SER A 286 21.86 -51.55 62.47
N PHE A 287 20.59 -51.28 62.17
CA PHE A 287 19.47 -51.99 62.77
C PHE A 287 19.49 -53.49 62.40
N TYR A 288 19.70 -53.80 61.12
CA TYR A 288 19.76 -55.18 60.63
C TYR A 288 20.98 -55.93 61.16
N PHE A 289 22.16 -55.28 61.14
CA PHE A 289 23.38 -55.87 61.71
C PHE A 289 23.28 -56.08 63.22
N SER A 290 22.69 -55.14 63.97
CA SER A 290 22.44 -55.30 65.41
C SER A 290 21.54 -56.50 65.71
N LEU A 291 20.51 -56.71 64.89
CA LEU A 291 19.55 -57.81 65.06
C LEU A 291 20.21 -59.17 64.79
N ILE A 292 21.06 -59.27 63.76
CA ILE A 292 21.88 -60.46 63.49
C ILE A 292 22.87 -60.73 64.63
N ILE A 293 23.54 -59.71 65.15
CA ILE A 293 24.54 -59.87 66.23
C ILE A 293 23.88 -60.37 67.52
N ILE A 294 22.75 -59.78 67.93
CA ILE A 294 22.00 -60.22 69.12
C ILE A 294 21.58 -61.68 68.99
N LEU A 295 21.14 -62.10 67.80
CA LEU A 295 20.73 -63.48 67.56
C LEU A 295 21.90 -64.46 67.48
N ALA A 296 23.05 -64.05 66.91
CA ALA A 296 24.28 -64.84 66.95
C ALA A 296 24.77 -65.07 68.38
N ILE A 297 24.57 -64.09 69.27
CA ILE A 297 24.84 -64.23 70.70
C ILE A 297 23.87 -65.25 71.32
N ILE A 298 22.58 -65.18 71.00
CA ILE A 298 21.57 -66.14 71.51
C ILE A 298 21.86 -67.57 71.05
N THR A 299 22.23 -67.78 69.79
CA THR A 299 22.58 -69.11 69.27
C THR A 299 23.89 -69.63 69.87
N PHE A 300 24.88 -68.77 70.07
CA PHE A 300 26.13 -69.13 70.75
C PHE A 300 25.90 -69.51 72.22
N ILE A 301 25.05 -68.76 72.94
CA ILE A 301 24.65 -69.09 74.32
C ILE A 301 23.89 -70.42 74.35
N SER A 302 22.92 -70.62 73.46
CA SER A 302 22.14 -71.86 73.33
C SER A 302 23.03 -73.07 73.02
N TYR A 303 24.09 -72.89 72.23
CA TYR A 303 25.07 -73.94 71.92
C TYR A 303 25.95 -74.30 73.13
N ASN A 304 26.40 -73.30 73.90
CA ASN A 304 27.25 -73.51 75.08
C ASN A 304 26.49 -74.00 76.32
N TYR A 305 25.17 -73.78 76.39
CA TYR A 305 24.29 -74.27 77.47
C TYR A 305 23.62 -75.62 77.15
N ARG A 306 24.12 -76.33 76.14
CA ARG A 306 23.76 -77.72 75.83
C ARG A 306 24.58 -78.69 76.68
#